data_AF-A0AAW2J9A2-F1
#
_entry.id   AF-A0AAW2J9A2-F1
#
_cell.length_a   1.000
_cell.length_b   1.000
_cell.length_c   1.000
_cell.angle_alpha   90.00
_cell.angle_beta   90.00
_cell.angle_gamma   90.00
#
_symmetry.space_group_name_H-M   'P 1'
#
loop_
_entity.id
_entity.type
_entity.pdbx_description
1 polymer ?
#
loop_
_entity_poly.entity_id
_entity_poly.type
_entity_poly.pdbx_seq_one_letter_code
_entity_poly.pdbx_strand_id
1 'polypeptide(L)'
;MALFNIQNPLVFTFGILGNLVSFAVYLAPMPTFYRIFKKKSTEGFQSLPYVVALLSSMLWIYYATLKSNETLLITINSVGCLIESIYIAIYIAYAPRKARMGAVKLLSLLNFVGFGLIVIFTHFLVKGPERVQVLGWICVTLSASVYIAPLTIMKD
;
A
#
# COMPACT_ATOMS: atom_id res chain seq x y z
N MET A 1 -12.13 -1.51 25.86
CA MET A 1 -11.52 -0.85 24.68
C MET A 1 -12.49 -1.06 23.52
N ALA A 2 -13.24 -0.04 23.11
CA ALA A 2 -14.16 -0.19 21.99
C ALA A 2 -13.34 -0.30 20.69
N LEU A 3 -13.47 -1.43 19.98
CA LEU A 3 -12.77 -1.67 18.71
C LEU A 3 -13.11 -0.63 17.64
N PHE A 4 -14.30 -0.04 17.76
CA PHE A 4 -14.77 1.03 16.89
C PHE A 4 -15.04 2.28 17.72
N ASN A 5 -14.51 3.40 17.26
CA ASN A 5 -14.80 4.68 17.88
C ASN A 5 -16.21 5.16 17.46
N ILE A 6 -17.24 4.64 18.13
CA ILE A 6 -18.66 4.98 17.86
C ILE A 6 -19.02 6.38 18.42
N GLN A 7 -18.07 7.10 19.03
CA GLN A 7 -18.30 8.44 19.59
C GLN A 7 -18.75 9.45 18.53
N ASN A 8 -18.37 9.24 17.26
CA ASN A 8 -18.81 10.06 16.14
C ASN A 8 -19.38 9.17 15.00
N PRO A 9 -20.71 9.13 14.81
CA PRO A 9 -21.34 8.25 13.84
C PRO A 9 -20.97 8.57 12.39
N LEU A 10 -20.64 9.83 12.07
CA LEU A 10 -20.22 10.23 10.72
C LEU A 10 -18.83 9.68 10.40
N VAL A 11 -17.87 9.82 11.33
CA VAL A 11 -16.50 9.28 11.16
C VAL A 11 -16.55 7.76 10.96
N PHE A 12 -17.38 7.07 11.74
CA PHE A 12 -17.56 5.63 11.59
C PHE A 12 -18.19 5.28 10.22
N THR A 13 -19.25 5.97 9.82
CA THR A 13 -19.94 5.73 8.54
C THR A 13 -19.01 5.95 7.35
N PHE A 14 -18.28 7.07 7.31
CA PHE A 14 -17.31 7.32 6.25
C PHE A 14 -16.13 6.36 6.30
N GLY A 15 -15.73 5.90 7.48
CA GLY A 15 -14.70 4.87 7.64
C GLY A 15 -15.12 3.54 7.01
N ILE A 16 -16.36 3.10 7.20
CA ILE A 16 -16.91 1.88 6.58
C ILE A 16 -17.02 2.05 5.06
N LEU A 17 -17.59 3.16 4.59
CA LEU A 17 -17.70 3.43 3.15
C LEU A 17 -16.32 3.48 2.48
N GLY A 18 -15.35 4.13 3.11
CA GLY A 18 -13.97 4.19 2.65
C GLY A 18 -13.31 2.81 2.58
N ASN A 19 -13.57 1.94 3.56
CA ASN A 19 -13.09 0.54 3.55
C ASN A 19 -13.68 -0.23 2.36
N LEU A 20 -14.99 -0.13 2.12
CA LEU A 20 -15.67 -0.82 1.01
C LEU A 20 -15.13 -0.37 -0.36
N VAL A 21 -15.00 0.93 -0.56
CA VAL A 21 -14.46 1.49 -1.81
C VAL A 21 -13.00 1.07 -2.00
N SER A 22 -12.18 1.19 -0.97
CA SER A 22 -10.77 0.79 -1.02
C SER A 22 -10.62 -0.70 -1.33
N PHE A 23 -11.48 -1.55 -0.76
CA PHE A 23 -11.48 -2.98 -1.06
C PHE A 23 -11.76 -3.23 -2.54
N ALA A 24 -12.78 -2.57 -3.11
CA ALA A 24 -13.06 -2.66 -4.54
C ALA A 24 -11.88 -2.18 -5.41
N VAL A 25 -11.20 -1.10 -5.01
CA VAL A 25 -10.00 -0.59 -5.70
C VAL A 25 -8.85 -1.60 -5.63
N TYR A 26 -8.61 -2.24 -4.49
CA TYR A 26 -7.60 -3.30 -4.39
C TYR A 26 -7.91 -4.51 -5.28
N LEU A 27 -9.18 -4.81 -5.54
CA LEU A 27 -9.57 -5.88 -6.46
C LEU A 27 -9.55 -5.48 -7.94
N ALA A 28 -9.44 -4.19 -8.26
CA ALA A 28 -9.46 -3.70 -9.64
C ALA A 28 -8.40 -4.36 -10.56
N PRO A 29 -7.17 -4.67 -10.10
CA PRO A 29 -6.17 -5.39 -10.91
C PRO A 29 -6.42 -6.90 -11.04
N MET A 30 -7.42 -7.47 -10.36
CA MET A 30 -7.68 -8.92 -10.37
C MET A 30 -7.83 -9.50 -11.79
N PRO A 31 -8.59 -8.89 -12.73
CA PRO A 31 -8.70 -9.41 -14.09
C PRO A 31 -7.34 -9.45 -14.81
N THR A 32 -6.48 -8.46 -14.56
CA THR A 32 -5.11 -8.40 -15.10
C THR A 32 -4.28 -9.57 -14.58
N PHE A 33 -4.29 -9.83 -13.27
CA PHE A 33 -3.54 -10.96 -12.71
C PHE A 33 -4.11 -12.33 -13.07
N TYR A 34 -5.43 -12.43 -13.23
CA TYR A 34 -6.05 -13.62 -13.78
C TYR A 34 -5.54 -13.91 -15.20
N ARG A 35 -5.41 -12.87 -16.05
CA ARG A 35 -4.82 -12.98 -17.38
C ARG A 35 -3.35 -13.43 -17.33
N ILE A 36 -2.53 -12.84 -16.45
CA ILE A 36 -1.12 -13.24 -16.24
C ILE A 36 -1.04 -14.73 -15.84
N PHE A 37 -1.87 -15.16 -14.91
CA PHE A 37 -1.91 -16.54 -14.45
C PHE A 37 -2.30 -17.52 -15.58
N LYS A 38 -3.27 -17.15 -16.41
CA LYS A 38 -3.75 -17.97 -17.55
C LYS A 38 -2.73 -18.03 -18.68
N LYS A 39 -2.08 -16.91 -18.99
CA LYS A 39 -1.10 -16.80 -20.08
C LYS A 39 0.31 -17.20 -19.69
N LYS A 40 0.58 -17.39 -18.39
CA LYS A 40 1.91 -17.73 -17.84
C LYS A 40 2.98 -16.72 -18.25
N SER A 41 2.57 -15.46 -18.46
CA SER A 41 3.41 -14.36 -18.90
C SER A 41 2.84 -13.06 -18.36
N THR A 42 3.71 -12.10 -18.01
CA THR A 42 3.28 -10.78 -17.56
C THR A 42 2.86 -9.85 -18.69
N GLU A 43 2.97 -10.27 -19.96
CA GLU A 43 2.47 -9.51 -21.13
C GLU A 43 2.87 -8.01 -21.17
N GLY A 44 4.00 -7.65 -20.56
CA GLY A 44 4.48 -6.26 -20.47
C GLY A 44 3.95 -5.45 -19.29
N PHE A 45 3.05 -6.00 -18.46
CA PHE A 45 2.60 -5.37 -17.21
C PHE A 45 3.80 -5.11 -16.29
N GLN A 46 3.74 -4.01 -15.54
CA GLN A 46 4.81 -3.56 -14.64
C GLN A 46 4.49 -3.95 -13.20
N SER A 47 5.51 -4.32 -12.41
CA SER A 47 5.33 -4.62 -10.97
C SER A 47 5.28 -3.37 -10.09
N LEU A 48 5.73 -2.22 -10.59
CA LEU A 48 5.92 -0.99 -9.82
C LEU A 48 4.66 -0.54 -9.06
N PRO A 49 3.45 -0.50 -9.66
CA PRO A 49 2.25 -0.05 -8.95
C PRO A 49 1.95 -0.89 -7.70
N TYR A 50 2.10 -2.21 -7.81
CA TYR A 50 1.80 -3.15 -6.73
C TYR A 50 2.83 -3.06 -5.60
N VAL A 51 4.11 -2.89 -5.95
CA VAL A 51 5.19 -2.73 -4.96
C VAL A 51 5.06 -1.41 -4.20
N VAL A 52 4.62 -0.33 -4.86
CA VAL A 52 4.37 0.98 -4.22
C VAL A 52 3.09 0.94 -3.38
N ALA A 53 2.04 0.27 -3.84
CA ALA A 53 0.80 0.08 -3.08
C ALA A 53 1.03 -0.73 -1.79
N LEU A 54 1.86 -1.77 -1.84
CA LEU A 54 2.29 -2.51 -0.65
C LEU A 54 3.02 -1.60 0.35
N LEU A 55 3.98 -0.79 -0.11
CA LEU A 55 4.71 0.14 0.75
C LEU A 55 3.77 1.16 1.40
N SER A 56 2.84 1.71 0.62
CA SER A 56 1.81 2.63 1.11
C SER A 56 0.96 1.98 2.20
N SER A 57 0.50 0.75 1.98
CA SER A 57 -0.30 -0.01 2.95
C SER A 57 0.48 -0.25 4.25
N MET A 58 1.75 -0.63 4.16
CA MET A 58 2.62 -0.83 5.33
C MET A 58 2.83 0.48 6.12
N LEU A 59 3.03 1.60 5.44
CA LEU A 59 3.18 2.91 6.07
C LEU A 59 1.91 3.39 6.76
N TRP A 60 0.74 3.20 6.14
CA TRP A 60 -0.54 3.54 6.75
C TRP A 60 -0.86 2.67 7.98
N ILE A 61 -0.52 1.37 7.94
CA ILE A 61 -0.59 0.51 9.14
C ILE A 61 0.34 1.06 10.21
N TYR A 62 1.59 1.38 9.88
CA TYR A 62 2.54 1.89 10.86
C TYR A 62 2.05 3.20 11.49
N TYR A 63 1.62 4.16 10.68
CA TYR A 63 1.00 5.40 11.15
C TYR A 63 -0.20 5.14 12.07
N ALA A 64 -1.12 4.26 11.68
CA ALA A 64 -2.32 3.94 12.44
C ALA A 64 -2.04 3.18 13.75
N THR A 65 -0.97 2.39 13.83
CA THR A 65 -0.58 1.76 15.10
C THR A 65 -0.04 2.77 16.11
N LEU A 66 0.51 3.89 15.62
CA LEU A 66 1.04 4.96 16.47
C LEU A 66 -0.03 6.00 16.84
N LYS A 67 -1.03 6.19 15.97
CA LYS A 67 -2.17 7.06 16.21
C LYS A 67 -3.30 6.26 16.86
N SER A 68 -3.63 6.55 18.11
CA SER A 68 -4.65 5.80 18.86
C SER A 68 -6.01 5.76 18.15
N ASN A 69 -6.72 4.63 18.24
CA ASN A 69 -8.11 4.42 17.76
C ASN A 69 -8.33 4.42 16.24
N GLU A 70 -7.33 4.10 15.41
CA GLU A 70 -7.44 4.06 13.95
C GLU A 70 -7.71 2.64 13.39
N THR A 71 -8.59 1.85 14.03
CA THR A 71 -8.83 0.44 13.70
C THR A 71 -9.25 0.22 12.24
N LEU A 72 -10.16 1.06 11.72
CA LEU A 72 -10.67 0.95 10.35
C LEU A 72 -9.59 1.22 9.28
N LEU A 73 -8.57 2.00 9.63
CA LEU A 73 -7.44 2.28 8.76
C LEU A 73 -6.46 1.10 8.75
N ILE A 74 -6.24 0.46 9.90
CA ILE A 74 -5.45 -0.78 10.01
C ILE A 74 -6.11 -1.92 9.23
N THR A 75 -7.42 -2.10 9.36
CA THR A 75 -8.13 -3.21 8.70
C THR A 75 -7.98 -3.16 7.18
N ILE A 76 -8.27 -2.01 6.57
CA ILE A 76 -8.25 -1.91 5.10
C ILE A 76 -6.84 -2.03 4.52
N ASN A 77 -5.84 -1.43 5.17
CA ASN A 77 -4.46 -1.53 4.70
C ASN A 77 -3.87 -2.93 4.97
N SER A 78 -4.35 -3.64 5.99
CA SER A 78 -3.97 -5.05 6.18
C SER A 78 -4.48 -5.93 5.04
N VAL A 79 -5.73 -5.72 4.61
CA VAL A 79 -6.29 -6.38 3.43
C VAL A 79 -5.51 -5.98 2.16
N GLY A 80 -5.18 -4.69 2.01
CA GLY A 80 -4.32 -4.19 0.94
C GLY A 80 -2.96 -4.90 0.89
N CYS A 81 -2.27 -4.98 2.02
CA CYS A 81 -1.00 -5.72 2.14
C CYS A 81 -1.11 -7.17 1.67
N LEU A 82 -2.18 -7.87 2.05
CA LEU A 82 -2.41 -9.26 1.62
C LEU A 82 -2.64 -9.36 0.11
N ILE A 83 -3.52 -8.53 -0.44
CA ILE A 83 -3.85 -8.54 -1.88
C ILE A 83 -2.63 -8.17 -2.72
N GLU A 84 -1.92 -7.10 -2.37
CA GLU A 84 -0.72 -6.65 -3.10
C GLU A 84 0.42 -7.68 -3.02
N SER A 85 0.58 -8.34 -1.87
CA SER A 85 1.56 -9.44 -1.74
C SER A 85 1.22 -10.61 -2.66
N ILE A 86 -0.07 -10.97 -2.81
CA ILE A 86 -0.52 -12.01 -3.75
C ILE A 86 -0.21 -11.60 -5.18
N TYR A 87 -0.52 -10.36 -5.56
CA TYR A 87 -0.22 -9.81 -6.89
C TYR A 87 1.27 -9.83 -7.20
N ILE A 88 2.11 -9.37 -6.29
CA ILE A 88 3.57 -9.40 -6.45
C ILE A 88 4.08 -10.84 -6.56
N ALA A 89 3.56 -11.77 -5.76
CA ALA A 89 3.94 -13.19 -5.84
C ALA A 89 3.59 -13.80 -7.21
N ILE A 90 2.38 -13.55 -7.72
CA ILE A 90 1.95 -14.00 -9.06
C ILE A 90 2.85 -13.36 -10.12
N TYR A 91 3.13 -12.05 -10.02
CA TYR A 91 4.03 -11.35 -10.95
C TYR A 91 5.40 -12.01 -11.00
N ILE A 92 6.04 -12.23 -9.84
CA ILE A 92 7.36 -12.84 -9.74
C ILE A 92 7.37 -14.26 -10.31
N ALA A 93 6.30 -15.04 -10.09
CA ALA A 93 6.20 -16.40 -10.60
C ALA A 93 6.21 -16.46 -12.15
N TYR A 94 5.48 -15.55 -12.81
CA TYR A 94 5.27 -15.59 -14.26
C TYR A 94 6.06 -14.55 -15.07
N ALA A 95 6.77 -13.62 -14.42
CA ALA A 95 7.60 -12.64 -15.11
C ALA A 95 8.83 -13.27 -15.77
N PRO A 96 9.26 -12.77 -16.96
CA PRO A 96 10.53 -13.14 -17.56
C PRO A 96 11.70 -12.70 -16.67
N ARG A 97 12.84 -13.39 -16.75
CA ARG A 97 13.98 -13.24 -15.82
C ARG A 97 14.37 -11.79 -15.53
N LYS A 98 14.48 -10.94 -16.56
CA LYS A 98 14.85 -9.53 -16.41
C LYS A 98 13.80 -8.74 -15.60
N ALA A 99 12.52 -8.87 -15.95
CA ALA A 99 11.43 -8.19 -15.24
C ALA A 99 11.26 -8.73 -13.81
N ARG A 100 11.42 -10.05 -13.62
CA ARG A 100 11.39 -10.71 -12.31
C ARG A 100 12.48 -10.17 -11.38
N MET A 101 13.71 -10.08 -11.85
CA MET A 101 14.82 -9.50 -11.09
C MET A 101 14.56 -8.03 -10.75
N GLY A 102 14.00 -7.26 -11.69
CA GLY A 102 13.56 -5.89 -11.44
C GLY A 102 12.51 -5.80 -10.34
N ALA A 103 11.48 -6.64 -10.38
CA ALA A 103 10.42 -6.69 -9.38
C ALA A 103 10.96 -7.06 -7.99
N VAL A 104 11.80 -8.10 -7.90
CA VAL A 104 12.43 -8.52 -6.63
C VAL A 104 13.34 -7.41 -6.07
N LYS A 105 14.13 -6.76 -6.93
CA LYS A 105 14.98 -5.63 -6.52
C LYS A 105 14.15 -4.47 -5.98
N LEU A 106 13.08 -4.11 -6.69
CA LEU A 106 12.18 -3.02 -6.29
C LEU A 106 11.46 -3.34 -4.98
N LEU A 107 10.94 -4.57 -4.84
CA LEU A 107 10.31 -5.06 -3.61
C LEU A 107 11.29 -4.98 -2.44
N SER A 108 12.51 -5.51 -2.61
CA SER A 108 13.57 -5.50 -1.59
C SER A 108 13.94 -4.06 -1.18
N LEU A 109 14.17 -3.19 -2.16
CA LEU A 109 14.61 -1.81 -1.91
C LEU A 109 13.52 -0.97 -1.25
N LEU A 110 12.28 -1.03 -1.71
CA LEU A 110 11.21 -0.16 -1.21
C LEU A 110 10.55 -0.70 0.07
N ASN A 111 10.18 -1.97 0.10
CA ASN A 111 9.35 -2.53 1.18
C ASN A 111 10.14 -3.10 2.35
N PHE A 112 11.38 -3.56 2.14
CA PHE A 112 12.21 -4.05 3.23
C PHE A 112 13.21 -2.99 3.68
N VAL A 113 14.06 -2.51 2.76
CA VAL A 113 15.08 -1.51 3.08
C VAL A 113 14.44 -0.14 3.35
N GLY A 114 13.63 0.37 2.42
CA GLY A 114 12.99 1.69 2.54
C GLY A 114 12.08 1.79 3.77
N PHE A 115 11.13 0.87 3.91
CA PHE A 115 10.27 0.82 5.09
C PHE A 115 11.06 0.62 6.39
N GLY A 116 12.03 -0.31 6.40
CA GLY A 116 12.88 -0.56 7.58
C GLY A 116 13.66 0.66 8.01
N LEU A 117 14.23 1.41 7.07
CA LEU A 117 14.91 2.69 7.34
C LEU A 117 13.94 3.72 7.90
N ILE A 118 12.74 3.87 7.34
CA ILE A 118 11.72 4.77 7.87
C ILE A 118 11.40 4.41 9.33
N VAL A 119 11.16 3.13 9.62
CA VAL A 119 10.87 2.68 11.00
C VAL A 119 12.04 2.98 11.93
N ILE A 120 13.28 2.63 11.56
CA ILE A 120 14.48 2.89 12.37
C ILE A 120 14.64 4.39 12.61
N PHE A 121 14.67 5.21 11.57
CA PHE A 121 14.88 6.65 11.71
C PHE A 121 13.78 7.31 12.54
N THR A 122 12.51 7.01 12.27
CA THR A 122 11.40 7.59 13.03
C THR A 122 11.35 7.09 14.48
N HIS A 123 11.82 5.87 14.78
CA HIS A 123 11.87 5.36 16.14
C HIS A 123 13.01 5.98 16.97
N PHE A 124 14.19 6.17 16.37
CA PHE A 124 15.36 6.67 17.08
C PHE A 124 15.50 8.20 17.06
N LEU A 125 15.10 8.86 15.96
CA LEU A 125 15.30 10.31 15.77
C LEU A 125 14.09 11.14 16.20
N VAL A 126 12.88 10.58 16.20
CA VAL A 126 11.64 11.35 16.44
C VAL A 126 10.86 10.76 17.62
N LYS A 127 10.52 11.59 18.60
CA LYS A 127 9.87 11.15 19.84
C LYS A 127 8.46 11.73 19.98
N GLY A 128 7.60 10.98 20.67
CA GLY A 128 6.27 11.45 21.05
C GLY A 128 5.35 11.78 19.86
N PRO A 129 4.54 12.85 19.94
CA PRO A 129 3.52 13.16 18.94
C PRO A 129 4.09 13.60 17.58
N GLU A 130 5.32 14.13 17.55
CA GLU A 130 6.00 14.51 16.30
C GLU A 130 6.21 13.31 15.37
N ARG A 131 6.38 12.10 15.93
CA ARG A 131 6.55 10.88 15.13
C ARG A 131 5.31 10.59 14.27
N VAL A 132 4.12 10.82 14.82
CA VAL A 132 2.86 10.65 14.10
C VAL A 132 2.74 11.69 12.98
N GLN A 133 3.17 12.94 13.23
CA GLN A 133 3.16 13.99 12.21
C GLN A 133 4.12 13.70 11.05
N VAL A 134 5.36 13.31 11.35
CA VAL A 134 6.37 12.96 10.33
C VAL A 134 5.88 11.80 9.46
N LEU A 135 5.35 10.75 10.08
CA LEU A 135 4.78 9.61 9.34
C LEU A 135 3.55 10.00 8.52
N GLY A 136 2.71 10.88 9.06
CA GLY A 136 1.57 11.44 8.32
C GLY A 136 2.00 12.14 7.03
N TRP A 137 3.03 13.00 7.11
CA TRP A 137 3.60 13.65 5.92
C TRP A 137 4.16 12.65 4.91
N ILE A 138 4.90 11.65 5.37
CA ILE A 138 5.43 10.59 4.49
C ILE A 138 4.29 9.85 3.78
N CYS A 139 3.25 9.45 4.51
CA CYS A 139 2.08 8.75 3.95
C CYS A 139 1.36 9.61 2.91
N VAL A 140 1.14 10.89 3.21
CA VAL A 140 0.47 11.84 2.31
C VAL A 140 1.31 12.07 1.05
N THR A 141 2.61 12.32 1.16
CA THR A 141 3.49 12.53 0.00
C THR A 141 3.54 11.30 -0.89
N LEU A 142 3.66 10.10 -0.31
CA LEU A 142 3.65 8.86 -1.10
C LEU A 142 2.29 8.67 -1.79
N SER A 143 1.19 8.88 -1.07
CA SER A 143 -0.16 8.79 -1.64
C SER A 143 -0.43 9.83 -2.73
N ALA A 144 0.15 11.03 -2.62
CA ALA A 144 0.06 12.04 -3.67
C ALA A 144 0.88 11.65 -4.91
N SER A 145 2.05 11.02 -4.71
CA SER A 145 2.95 10.65 -5.81
C SER A 145 2.34 9.61 -6.76
N VAL A 146 1.41 8.76 -6.29
CA VAL A 146 0.77 7.76 -7.17
C VAL A 146 -0.11 8.39 -8.25
N TYR A 147 -0.55 9.64 -8.08
CA TYR A 147 -1.30 10.39 -9.10
C TYR A 147 -0.42 10.87 -10.27
N ILE A 148 0.90 10.74 -10.19
CA ILE A 148 1.79 11.00 -11.32
C ILE A 148 1.44 10.07 -12.49
N ALA A 149 1.11 8.80 -12.23
CA ALA A 149 0.78 7.83 -13.27
C ALA A 149 -0.48 8.22 -14.10
N PRO A 150 -1.66 8.49 -13.50
CA PRO A 150 -2.81 8.95 -14.29
C PRO A 150 -2.57 10.31 -14.95
N LEU A 151 -1.84 11.24 -14.32
CA LEU A 151 -1.50 12.53 -14.95
C LEU A 151 -0.64 12.36 -16.19
N THR A 152 0.29 11.39 -16.21
CA THR A 152 1.07 11.09 -17.41
C THR A 152 0.20 10.53 -18.54
N ILE A 153 -0.81 9.72 -18.21
CA ILE A 153 -1.74 9.14 -19.22
C ILE A 153 -2.67 10.21 -19.81
N MET A 154 -3.08 11.21 -19.03
CA MET A 154 -3.95 12.30 -19.51
C MET A 154 -3.24 13.32 -20.42
N LYS A 155 -1.90 13.30 -20.42
CA LYS A 155 -1.09 14.22 -21.23
C LYS A 155 -0.89 13.72 -22.67
N ASP A 156 -1.08 12.42 -22.88
CA ASP A 156 -1.02 11.75 -24.18
C ASP A 156 -2.41 11.70 -24.84
#